data_AF-A0A238LDF1-F1
#
_entry.id   AF-A0A238LDF1-F1
#
_cell.length_a   1.000
_cell.length_b   1.000
_cell.length_c   1.000
_cell.angle_alpha   90.00
_cell.angle_beta   90.00
_cell.angle_gamma   90.00
#
_symmetry.space_group_name_H-M   'P 1'
#
loop_
_entity.id
_entity.type
_entity.pdbx_description
1 polymer ?
#
loop_
_entity_poly.entity_id
_entity_poly.type
_entity_poly.pdbx_seq_one_letter_code
_entity_poly.pdbx_strand_id
1 'polypeptide(L)'
;MAGEIELAAILCAFVFGGKAEQAHHYVASGQDHYIKVDCETDTHVIEVGLDNKRGSFDSVHQAVFAAYLTGKAPMVVIIDTNGREESQEFQIETVAQSFGVAYETWTEDELVRMQMTWPFRVEKPAPYIIGAALN
;
A
#
# COMPACT_ATOMS: atom_id res chain seq x y z
N MET A 1 17.07 -6.26 7.57
CA MET A 1 16.10 -6.02 6.49
C MET A 1 14.75 -6.33 7.07
N ALA A 2 13.83 -5.38 6.94
CA ALA A 2 12.47 -5.58 7.41
C ALA A 2 11.79 -6.67 6.55
N GLY A 3 10.88 -7.44 7.14
CA GLY A 3 10.09 -8.41 6.39
C GLY A 3 9.05 -7.72 5.50
N GLU A 4 8.54 -8.42 4.49
CA GLU A 4 7.47 -7.92 3.59
C GLU A 4 6.26 -7.37 4.37
N ILE A 5 5.80 -8.10 5.40
CA ILE A 5 4.71 -7.67 6.29
C ILE A 5 5.05 -6.36 7.03
N GLU A 6 6.30 -6.20 7.49
CA GLU A 6 6.72 -4.99 8.19
C GLU A 6 6.75 -3.79 7.24
N LEU A 7 7.25 -3.99 6.02
CA LEU A 7 7.28 -2.97 4.99
C LEU A 7 5.88 -2.58 4.52
N ALA A 8 4.99 -3.55 4.34
CA ALA A 8 3.58 -3.33 4.04
C ALA A 8 2.88 -2.51 5.13
N ALA A 9 3.14 -2.84 6.41
CA ALA A 9 2.62 -2.07 7.54
C ALA A 9 3.16 -0.63 7.58
N ILE A 10 4.45 -0.43 7.31
CA ILE A 10 5.08 0.91 7.21
C ILE A 10 4.43 1.72 6.08
N LEU A 11 4.35 1.14 4.88
CA LEU A 11 3.73 1.75 3.71
C LEU A 11 2.28 2.13 4.04
N CYS A 12 1.50 1.21 4.61
CA CYS A 12 0.12 1.46 4.93
C CYS A 12 -0.07 2.62 5.90
N ALA A 13 0.65 2.60 7.03
CA ALA A 13 0.49 3.58 8.09
C ALA A 13 1.03 4.96 7.72
N PHE A 14 2.19 5.03 7.05
CA PHE A 14 2.93 6.28 6.87
C PHE A 14 2.88 6.85 5.47
N VAL A 15 2.53 6.06 4.45
CA VAL A 15 2.36 6.56 3.08
C VAL A 15 0.88 6.76 2.79
N PHE A 16 0.06 5.73 3.02
CA PHE A 16 -1.35 5.76 2.65
C PHE A 16 -2.30 6.23 3.75
N GLY A 17 -1.82 6.31 5.00
CA GLY A 17 -2.67 6.64 6.15
C GLY A 17 -3.79 5.63 6.37
N GLY A 18 -3.59 4.38 5.95
CA GLY A 18 -4.55 3.29 5.99
C GLY A 18 -4.47 2.44 7.26
N LYS A 19 -5.26 1.37 7.27
CA LYS A 19 -5.23 0.32 8.29
C LYS A 19 -4.60 -0.93 7.69
N ALA A 20 -3.51 -1.38 8.30
CA ALA A 20 -2.82 -2.58 7.84
C ALA A 20 -3.58 -3.84 8.24
N GLU A 21 -3.40 -4.92 7.47
CA GLU A 21 -3.78 -6.29 7.85
C GLU A 21 -5.28 -6.46 8.14
N GLN A 22 -6.14 -5.89 7.29
CA GLN A 22 -7.58 -5.87 7.51
C GLN A 22 -8.25 -7.14 6.98
N ALA A 23 -9.02 -7.81 7.84
CA ALA A 23 -9.70 -9.05 7.48
C ALA A 23 -11.08 -8.79 6.88
N HIS A 24 -11.37 -9.44 5.75
CA HIS A 24 -12.67 -9.39 5.06
C HIS A 24 -13.24 -10.79 4.90
N HIS A 25 -14.43 -11.00 5.43
CA HIS A 25 -15.11 -12.29 5.41
C HIS A 25 -16.02 -12.42 4.18
N TYR A 26 -16.12 -13.64 3.64
CA TYR A 26 -17.02 -13.96 2.54
C TYR A 26 -17.49 -15.42 2.64
N VAL A 27 -18.62 -15.72 2.01
CA VAL A 27 -19.19 -17.07 1.97
C VAL A 27 -18.97 -17.69 0.60
N ALA A 28 -18.37 -18.88 0.55
CA ALA A 28 -18.24 -19.67 -0.67
C ALA A 28 -18.72 -21.09 -0.40
N SER A 29 -19.59 -21.63 -1.28
CA SER A 29 -20.16 -22.97 -1.11
C SER A 29 -20.82 -23.20 0.27
N GLY A 30 -21.39 -22.15 0.86
CA GLY A 30 -22.03 -22.18 2.18
C GLY A 30 -21.05 -22.27 3.37
N GLN A 31 -19.75 -22.06 3.15
CA GLN A 31 -18.72 -22.00 4.18
C GLN A 31 -18.17 -20.58 4.34
N ASP A 32 -17.88 -20.19 5.58
CA ASP A 32 -17.24 -18.92 5.89
C ASP A 32 -15.74 -18.98 5.61
N HIS A 33 -15.26 -18.02 4.85
CA HIS A 33 -13.86 -17.79 4.54
C HIS A 33 -13.48 -16.35 4.89
N TYR A 34 -12.19 -16.05 4.89
CA TYR A 34 -11.71 -14.68 4.95
C TYR A 34 -10.45 -14.50 4.12
N ILE A 35 -10.23 -13.26 3.68
CA ILE A 35 -8.94 -12.77 3.21
C ILE A 35 -8.43 -11.72 4.19
N LYS A 36 -7.16 -11.39 4.07
CA LYS A 36 -6.53 -10.28 4.80
C LYS A 36 -5.80 -9.44 3.79
N VAL A 37 -6.10 -8.15 3.76
CA VAL A 37 -5.46 -7.19 2.85
C VAL A 37 -4.30 -6.52 3.57
N ASP A 38 -3.21 -6.29 2.86
CA ASP A 38 -2.02 -5.65 3.44
C ASP A 38 -2.32 -4.24 3.92
N CYS A 39 -3.07 -3.46 3.13
CA CYS A 39 -3.50 -2.13 3.51
C CYS A 39 -4.89 -1.76 2.99
N GLU A 40 -5.67 -1.10 3.83
CA GLU A 40 -6.98 -0.56 3.48
C GLU A 40 -7.08 0.92 3.82
N THR A 41 -7.45 1.74 2.84
CA THR A 41 -7.79 3.15 3.01
C THR A 41 -9.30 3.36 2.84
N ASP A 42 -9.78 4.60 2.92
CA ASP A 42 -11.18 4.92 2.63
C ASP A 42 -11.58 4.62 1.18
N THR A 43 -10.62 4.61 0.26
CA THR A 43 -10.87 4.55 -1.18
C THR A 43 -10.26 3.33 -1.88
N HIS A 44 -9.23 2.73 -1.29
CA HIS A 44 -8.46 1.64 -1.89
C HIS A 44 -8.28 0.44 -0.95
N VAL A 45 -8.16 -0.73 -1.57
CA VAL A 45 -7.52 -1.91 -0.99
C VAL A 45 -6.21 -2.14 -1.73
N ILE A 46 -5.14 -2.31 -0.99
CA ILE A 46 -3.77 -2.30 -1.51
C ILE A 46 -3.10 -3.59 -1.06
N GLU A 47 -2.52 -4.33 -2.01
CA GLU A 47 -1.67 -5.48 -1.74
C GLU A 47 -0.23 -5.15 -2.12
N VAL A 48 0.71 -5.65 -1.32
CA VAL A 48 2.13 -5.37 -1.43
C VAL A 48 2.86 -6.63 -1.89
N GLY A 49 3.86 -6.46 -2.75
CA GLY A 49 4.76 -7.53 -3.14
C GLY A 49 6.21 -7.06 -3.20
N LEU A 50 7.15 -8.01 -3.25
CA LEU A 50 8.56 -7.72 -3.48
C LEU A 50 8.93 -7.96 -4.95
N ASP A 51 9.77 -7.10 -5.52
CA ASP A 51 10.26 -7.12 -6.90
C ASP A 51 10.82 -8.48 -7.37
N ASN A 52 11.49 -9.22 -6.49
CA ASN A 52 12.20 -10.45 -6.81
C ASN A 52 11.48 -11.73 -6.37
N LYS A 53 10.22 -11.63 -5.93
CA LYS A 53 9.45 -12.77 -5.40
C LYS A 53 8.36 -13.21 -6.38
N ARG A 54 8.33 -14.50 -6.67
CA ARG A 54 7.26 -15.11 -7.47
C ARG A 54 5.88 -15.02 -6.79
N GLY A 55 5.85 -15.03 -5.45
CA GLY A 55 4.62 -14.86 -4.68
C GLY A 55 3.92 -13.53 -4.94
N SER A 56 4.66 -12.50 -5.35
CA SER A 56 4.13 -11.18 -5.67
C SER A 56 3.15 -11.17 -6.84
N PHE A 57 3.11 -12.22 -7.68
CA PHE A 57 2.07 -12.34 -8.71
C PHE A 57 0.65 -12.42 -8.14
N ASP A 58 0.50 -12.97 -6.93
CA ASP A 58 -0.81 -13.13 -6.31
C ASP A 58 -1.40 -11.79 -5.87
N SER A 59 -0.57 -10.74 -5.72
CA SER A 59 -0.98 -9.39 -5.29
C SER A 59 -2.08 -8.79 -6.16
N VAL A 60 -2.00 -8.95 -7.49
CA VAL A 60 -3.04 -8.44 -8.41
C VAL A 60 -4.37 -9.15 -8.18
N HIS A 61 -4.33 -10.48 -8.05
CA HIS A 61 -5.55 -11.27 -7.81
C HIS A 61 -6.15 -10.92 -6.45
N GLN A 62 -5.32 -10.83 -5.40
CA GLN A 62 -5.74 -10.48 -4.05
C GLN A 62 -6.36 -9.08 -4.01
N ALA A 63 -5.73 -8.06 -4.61
CA ALA A 63 -6.24 -6.69 -4.64
C ALA A 63 -7.59 -6.60 -5.36
N VAL A 64 -7.71 -7.26 -6.52
CA VAL A 64 -8.97 -7.28 -7.29
C VAL A 64 -10.08 -8.00 -6.54
N PHE A 65 -9.79 -9.14 -5.90
CA PHE A 65 -10.79 -9.85 -5.12
C PHE A 65 -11.20 -9.08 -3.87
N ALA A 66 -10.25 -8.44 -3.18
CA ALA A 66 -10.54 -7.54 -2.07
C ALA A 66 -11.40 -6.34 -2.50
N ALA A 67 -11.14 -5.78 -3.68
CA ALA A 67 -11.93 -4.69 -4.23
C ALA A 67 -13.37 -5.12 -4.49
N TYR A 68 -13.57 -6.34 -4.98
CA TYR A 68 -14.90 -6.93 -5.11
C TYR A 68 -15.64 -7.04 -3.77
N LEU A 69 -14.96 -7.47 -2.70
CA LEU A 69 -15.58 -7.61 -1.37
C LEU A 69 -15.90 -6.27 -0.71
N THR A 70 -15.06 -5.25 -0.91
CA THR A 70 -15.13 -3.98 -0.18
C THR A 70 -15.81 -2.85 -0.96
N GLY A 71 -15.93 -2.97 -2.27
CA GLY A 71 -16.39 -1.90 -3.16
C GLY A 71 -15.37 -0.77 -3.36
N LYS A 72 -14.12 -0.95 -2.94
CA LYS A 72 -13.02 0.01 -3.07
C LYS A 72 -12.22 -0.22 -4.34
N ALA A 73 -11.37 0.73 -4.71
CA ALA A 73 -10.48 0.59 -5.85
C ALA A 73 -9.29 -0.35 -5.52
N PRO A 74 -8.92 -1.28 -6.41
CA PRO A 74 -7.76 -2.13 -6.20
C PRO A 74 -6.46 -1.38 -6.53
N MET A 75 -5.42 -1.65 -5.75
CA MET A 75 -4.08 -1.16 -5.99
C MET A 75 -3.04 -2.23 -5.63
N VAL A 76 -1.93 -2.24 -6.35
CA VAL A 76 -0.76 -3.05 -6.05
C VAL A 76 0.44 -2.14 -5.84
N VAL A 77 1.24 -2.42 -4.82
CA VAL A 77 2.52 -1.76 -4.60
C VAL A 77 3.65 -2.77 -4.61
N ILE A 78 4.66 -2.55 -5.43
CA ILE A 78 5.89 -3.35 -5.42
C ILE A 78 6.98 -2.63 -4.66
N ILE A 79 7.65 -3.37 -3.78
CA ILE A 79 8.85 -2.89 -3.11
C ILE A 79 10.06 -3.34 -3.91
N ASP A 80 10.76 -2.36 -4.48
CA ASP A 80 12.05 -2.54 -5.15
C ASP A 80 13.15 -2.68 -4.08
N THR A 81 13.83 -3.82 -4.10
CA THR A 81 14.84 -4.18 -3.10
C THR A 81 16.25 -3.85 -3.56
N ASN A 82 16.46 -3.56 -4.84
CA ASN A 82 17.81 -3.44 -5.40
C ASN A 82 18.03 -2.29 -6.40
N GLY A 83 17.01 -1.47 -6.63
CA GLY A 83 17.04 -0.33 -7.55
C GLY A 83 16.90 -0.73 -9.02
N ARG A 84 16.37 -1.92 -9.31
CA ARG A 84 16.21 -2.44 -10.68
C ARG A 84 14.87 -3.13 -10.83
N GLU A 85 14.23 -2.83 -11.95
CA GLU A 85 13.04 -3.55 -12.37
C GLU A 85 13.37 -5.00 -12.67
N GLU A 86 12.80 -5.90 -11.86
CA GLU A 86 12.90 -7.33 -12.04
C GLU A 86 11.79 -7.87 -12.96
N SER A 87 11.97 -9.07 -13.49
CA SER A 87 11.00 -9.66 -14.42
C SER A 87 9.59 -9.81 -13.82
N GLN A 88 9.50 -9.97 -12.50
CA GLN A 88 8.25 -10.14 -11.79
C GLN A 88 7.55 -8.80 -11.63
N GLU A 89 8.27 -7.76 -11.23
CA GLU A 89 7.78 -6.37 -11.17
C GLU A 89 7.17 -5.95 -12.51
N PHE A 90 7.92 -6.09 -13.60
CA PHE A 90 7.46 -5.73 -14.94
C PHE A 90 6.16 -6.46 -15.35
N GLN A 91 6.07 -7.76 -15.02
CA GLN A 91 4.87 -8.55 -15.30
C GLN A 91 3.67 -8.07 -14.47
N ILE A 92 3.88 -7.77 -13.19
CA ILE A 92 2.83 -7.30 -12.28
C ILE A 92 2.33 -5.93 -12.75
N GLU A 93 3.23 -4.99 -13.03
CA GLU A 93 2.86 -3.68 -13.57
C GLU A 93 2.03 -3.82 -14.84
N THR A 94 2.52 -4.60 -15.80
CA THR A 94 1.87 -4.81 -17.10
C THR A 94 0.45 -5.36 -16.92
N VAL A 95 0.29 -6.39 -16.07
CA VAL A 95 -1.02 -7.00 -15.81
C VAL A 95 -1.92 -6.01 -15.05
N ALA A 96 -1.44 -5.41 -13.96
CA ALA A 96 -2.21 -4.46 -13.16
C ALA A 96 -2.79 -3.33 -14.02
N GLN A 97 -1.95 -2.68 -14.82
CA GLN A 97 -2.37 -1.60 -15.71
C GLN A 97 -3.38 -2.07 -16.76
N SER A 98 -3.19 -3.27 -17.35
CA SER A 98 -4.13 -3.81 -18.34
C SER A 98 -5.55 -4.06 -17.81
N PHE A 99 -5.69 -4.26 -16.49
CA PHE A 99 -6.96 -4.47 -15.80
C PHE A 99 -7.44 -3.24 -15.03
N GLY A 100 -6.78 -2.09 -15.17
CA GLY A 100 -7.14 -0.84 -14.49
C GLY A 100 -6.91 -0.87 -12.98
N VAL A 101 -6.01 -1.73 -12.50
CA VAL A 101 -5.54 -1.76 -11.11
C VAL A 101 -4.46 -0.71 -10.95
N ALA A 102 -4.58 0.16 -9.94
CA ALA A 102 -3.55 1.16 -9.67
C ALA A 102 -2.23 0.48 -9.28
N TYR A 103 -1.11 1.05 -9.69
CA TYR A 103 0.21 0.46 -9.48
C TYR A 103 1.22 1.52 -9.05
N GLU A 104 2.00 1.23 -8.00
CA GLU A 104 3.15 2.05 -7.57
C GLU A 104 4.34 1.16 -7.21
N THR A 105 5.54 1.72 -7.31
CA THR A 105 6.78 1.10 -6.80
C THR A 105 7.38 2.00 -5.72
N TRP A 106 7.89 1.38 -4.64
CA TRP A 106 8.60 2.05 -3.55
C TRP A 106 9.90 1.31 -3.24
N THR A 107 10.98 2.02 -2.89
CA THR A 107 12.19 1.34 -2.40
C THR A 107 12.14 1.09 -0.89
N GLU A 108 12.83 0.05 -0.39
CA GLU A 108 12.96 -0.18 1.07
C GLU A 108 13.52 1.07 1.79
N ASP A 109 14.51 1.73 1.19
CA ASP A 109 15.13 2.94 1.74
C ASP A 109 14.15 4.12 1.85
N GLU A 110 13.24 4.28 0.89
CA GLU A 110 12.20 5.32 0.94
C GLU A 110 11.19 5.05 2.05
N LEU A 111 10.78 3.79 2.24
CA LEU A 111 9.85 3.42 3.31
C LEU A 111 10.46 3.60 4.69
N VAL A 112 11.71 3.14 4.88
CA VAL A 112 12.45 3.36 6.13
C VAL A 112 12.61 4.86 6.40
N ARG A 113 12.96 5.65 5.39
CA ARG A 113 13.05 7.12 5.54
C ARG A 113 11.69 7.73 5.89
N MET A 114 10.60 7.25 5.30
CA MET A 114 9.26 7.74 5.61
C MET A 114 8.93 7.48 7.08
N GLN A 115 9.13 6.25 7.56
CA GLN A 115 8.94 5.89 8.98
C GLN A 115 9.76 6.78 9.92
N MET A 116 11.04 6.99 9.61
CA MET A 116 11.95 7.78 10.44
C MET A 116 11.62 9.28 10.44
N THR A 117 11.09 9.80 9.33
CA THR A 117 10.79 11.22 9.18
C THR A 117 9.34 11.58 9.50
N TRP A 118 8.46 10.60 9.68
CA TRP A 118 7.04 10.80 9.90
C TRP A 118 6.72 11.80 11.03
N PRO A 119 7.35 11.74 12.23
CA PRO A 119 7.06 12.69 13.31
C PRO A 119 7.27 14.15 12.92
N PHE A 120 8.23 14.44 12.02
CA PHE A 120 8.55 15.80 11.58
C PHE A 120 7.65 16.30 10.44
N ARG A 121 6.82 15.42 9.85
CA ARG A 121 5.91 15.77 8.75
C ARG A 121 4.52 16.18 9.24
N VAL A 122 4.13 15.72 10.43
CA VAL A 122 2.85 16.08 11.08
C VAL A 122 2.91 17.51 11.62
N GLU A 123 4.11 18.04 11.90
CA GLU A 123 4.33 19.39 12.41
C GLU A 123 4.71 20.38 11.28
N LYS A 124 3.72 20.85 10.52
CA LYS A 124 3.80 22.24 10.05
C LYS A 124 3.13 23.11 11.12
N PRO A 125 3.87 23.82 11.98
CA PRO A 125 3.25 24.81 12.83
C PRO A 125 2.50 25.82 11.94
N ALA A 126 1.29 26.18 12.34
CA ALA A 126 0.51 27.22 11.66
C ALA A 126 1.40 28.46 11.44
N PRO A 127 1.34 29.12 10.28
CA PRO A 127 2.12 30.32 10.05
C PRO A 127 1.85 31.30 11.19
N TYR A 128 2.91 31.69 11.89
CA TYR A 128 2.85 32.68 12.95
C TYR A 128 2.40 33.99 12.28
N ILE A 129 1.13 34.38 12.44
CA ILE A 129 0.64 35.67 11.96
C ILE A 129 1.29 36.74 12.83
N ILE A 130 2.41 37.28 12.38
CA ILE A 130 3.02 38.46 12.97
C ILE A 130 2.20 39.67 12.50
N GLY A 131 1.31 40.15 13.36
CA GLY A 131 0.81 41.53 13.31
C GLY A 131 -0.50 41.76 12.58
N ALA A 132 -1.63 41.47 13.23
CA ALA A 132 -2.80 42.35 13.12
C ALA A 132 -2.63 43.45 14.18
N ALA A 133 -1.83 44.47 13.86
CA ALA A 133 -1.87 45.72 14.60
C ALA A 133 -3.17 46.41 14.24
N LEU A 134 -4.06 46.50 15.24
CA LEU A 134 -5.20 47.40 15.26
C LEU A 134 -4.72 48.83 14.96
N ASN A 135 -5.29 49.43 13.91
CA ASN A 135 -5.70 50.84 13.85
C ASN A 135 -6.63 51.04 12.66
#